data_AF-A0A953J2K2-F1
#
_entry.id   AF-A0A953J2K2-F1
#
_cell.length_a   1.000
_cell.length_b   1.000
_cell.length_c   1.000
_cell.angle_alpha   90.00
_cell.angle_beta   90.00
_cell.angle_gamma   90.00
#
_symmetry.space_group_name_H-M   'P 1'
#
loop_
_entity.id
_entity.type
_entity.pdbx_description
1 polymer ?
#
loop_
_entity_poly.entity_id
_entity_poly.type
_entity_poly.pdbx_seq_one_letter_code
_entity_poly.pdbx_strand_id
1 'polypeptide(L)'
;MKRTLLLLLMAFMVCGCTALLPTVRQTTPSPWRTFDDAKQAFDRIIPYQTTTEDLKRMGLDPFSTPNVRIINYLDIAMDIPAVKKEELAQGIQDCIRANSSCHAYEFEPKQIRNKRHGNFWLDFFNFKRNIRESGWRFKILVILVDNTVVYKLWGGNPLVDEEREEVNPLGPLQNSGDGFIKRLL
;
A
#
# COMPACT_ATOMS: atom_id res chain seq x y z
N MET A 1 -2.25 -24.00 52.48
CA MET A 1 -3.20 -23.52 51.45
C MET A 1 -2.96 -22.08 51.02
N LYS A 2 -2.84 -21.09 51.92
CA LYS A 2 -2.61 -19.68 51.52
C LYS A 2 -1.29 -19.41 50.79
N ARG A 3 -0.19 -20.05 51.20
CA ARG A 3 1.14 -19.92 50.56
C ARG A 3 1.20 -20.53 49.15
N THR A 4 0.55 -21.67 48.94
CA THR A 4 0.47 -22.33 47.63
C THR A 4 -0.40 -21.54 46.64
N LEU A 5 -1.47 -20.90 47.12
CA LEU A 5 -2.30 -20.01 46.30
C LEU A 5 -1.52 -18.75 45.86
N LEU A 6 -0.72 -18.16 46.76
CA LEU A 6 0.09 -16.98 46.47
C LEU A 6 1.19 -17.28 45.42
N LEU A 7 1.81 -18.45 45.51
CA LEU A 7 2.82 -18.89 44.54
C LEU A 7 2.21 -19.16 43.15
N LEU A 8 1.00 -19.71 43.09
CA LEU A 8 0.27 -19.89 41.82
C LEU A 8 -0.12 -18.55 41.19
N LEU A 9 -0.54 -17.57 42.00
CA LEU A 9 -0.89 -16.23 41.52
C LEU A 9 0.36 -15.49 40.98
N MET A 10 1.49 -15.64 41.66
CA MET A 10 2.77 -15.06 41.25
C MET A 10 3.32 -15.74 39.98
N ALA A 11 3.15 -17.07 39.84
CA ALA A 11 3.50 -17.78 38.62
C ALA A 11 2.63 -17.37 37.41
N PHE A 12 1.35 -17.02 37.63
CA PHE A 12 0.47 -16.50 36.59
C PHE A 12 0.88 -15.10 36.11
N MET A 13 1.45 -14.25 36.98
CA MET A 13 1.94 -12.92 36.58
C MET A 13 3.21 -12.96 35.72
N VAL A 14 4.01 -14.03 35.79
CA VAL A 14 5.27 -14.14 35.02
C VAL A 14 5.07 -14.86 33.69
N CYS A 15 3.90 -15.48 33.44
CA CYS A 15 3.53 -16.00 32.13
C CYS A 15 3.26 -14.83 31.17
N GLY A 16 4.34 -14.31 30.56
CA GLY A 16 4.31 -13.16 29.67
C GLY A 16 3.28 -13.30 28.54
N CYS A 17 2.41 -12.31 28.43
CA CYS A 17 1.33 -12.19 27.45
C CYS A 17 1.81 -11.94 26.01
N THR A 18 2.79 -12.69 25.49
CA THR A 18 3.28 -12.53 24.11
C THR A 18 2.20 -12.83 23.06
N ALA A 19 1.22 -13.69 23.41
CA ALA A 19 0.09 -14.03 22.56
C ALA A 19 -0.99 -12.93 22.45
N LEU A 20 -0.91 -11.86 23.25
CA LEU A 20 -1.94 -10.79 23.30
C LEU A 20 -1.61 -9.60 22.39
N LEU A 21 -0.48 -9.64 21.68
CA LEU A 21 -0.11 -8.55 20.78
C LEU A 21 -0.95 -8.57 19.49
N PRO A 22 -1.49 -7.42 19.06
CA PRO A 22 -2.34 -7.36 17.89
C PRO A 22 -1.54 -7.65 16.61
N THR A 23 -2.16 -8.38 15.69
CA THR A 23 -1.68 -8.51 14.31
C THR A 23 -2.62 -7.74 13.40
N VAL A 24 -2.07 -6.88 12.54
CA VAL A 24 -2.84 -6.11 11.56
C VAL A 24 -2.53 -6.68 10.18
N ARG A 25 -3.57 -7.05 9.43
CA ARG A 25 -3.43 -7.44 8.02
C ARG A 25 -4.03 -6.34 7.16
N GLN A 26 -3.25 -5.81 6.23
CA GLN A 26 -3.70 -4.84 5.25
C GLN A 26 -3.70 -5.52 3.88
N THR A 27 -4.90 -5.77 3.37
CA THR A 27 -5.09 -6.30 2.02
C THR A 27 -5.94 -5.32 1.24
N THR A 28 -5.42 -4.84 0.12
CA THR A 28 -6.26 -4.18 -0.88
C THR A 28 -7.02 -5.28 -1.62
N PRO A 29 -8.36 -5.27 -1.67
CA PRO A 29 -9.11 -6.20 -2.50
C PRO A 29 -8.58 -6.13 -3.93
N SER A 30 -8.00 -7.22 -4.40
CA SER A 30 -7.35 -7.34 -5.69
C SER A 30 -7.65 -8.72 -6.26
N PRO A 31 -7.80 -8.85 -7.59
CA PRO A 31 -7.95 -10.15 -8.23
C PRO A 31 -6.70 -11.04 -8.09
N TRP A 32 -5.56 -10.48 -7.70
CA TRP A 32 -4.27 -11.20 -7.62
C TRP A 32 -3.88 -11.55 -6.18
N ARG A 33 -3.36 -12.76 -5.99
CA ARG A 33 -2.91 -13.25 -4.67
C ARG A 33 -1.41 -13.06 -4.46
N THR A 34 -0.65 -13.08 -5.54
CA THR A 34 0.80 -12.94 -5.53
C THR A 34 1.24 -11.79 -6.44
N PHE A 35 2.48 -11.34 -6.22
CA PHE A 35 3.12 -10.38 -7.09
C PHE A 35 3.22 -10.90 -8.54
N ASP A 36 3.54 -12.19 -8.71
CA ASP A 36 3.68 -12.80 -10.03
C ASP A 36 2.35 -12.88 -10.79
N ASP A 37 1.23 -13.12 -10.08
CA ASP A 37 -0.10 -13.09 -10.71
C ASP A 37 -0.40 -11.69 -11.28
N ALA A 38 -0.09 -10.64 -10.51
CA ALA A 38 -0.29 -9.26 -10.94
C ALA A 38 0.64 -8.90 -12.11
N LYS A 39 1.89 -9.37 -12.08
CA LYS A 39 2.85 -9.19 -13.17
C LYS A 39 2.41 -9.89 -14.45
N GLN A 40 1.91 -11.12 -14.35
CA GLN A 40 1.38 -11.86 -15.51
C GLN A 40 0.16 -11.16 -16.13
N ALA A 41 -0.73 -10.58 -15.31
CA ALA A 41 -1.84 -9.80 -15.83
C ALA A 41 -1.36 -8.52 -16.54
N PHE A 42 -0.40 -7.81 -15.96
CA PHE A 42 0.24 -6.65 -16.58
C PHE A 42 0.91 -6.99 -17.92
N ASP A 43 1.55 -8.15 -18.03
CA ASP A 43 2.26 -8.58 -19.24
C ASP A 43 1.32 -8.82 -20.43
N ARG A 44 0.04 -9.14 -20.18
CA ARG A 44 -0.98 -9.31 -21.23
C ARG A 44 -1.44 -7.99 -21.86
N ILE A 45 -1.15 -6.85 -21.24
CA ILE A 45 -1.51 -5.53 -21.77
C ILE A 45 -0.56 -5.18 -22.91
N ILE A 46 -1.07 -4.98 -24.11
CA ILE A 46 -0.30 -4.62 -25.30
C ILE A 46 -0.68 -3.19 -25.68
N PRO A 47 0.26 -2.21 -25.61
CA PRO A 47 0.00 -0.86 -26.06
C PRO A 47 -0.48 -0.84 -27.52
N TYR A 48 -1.41 0.08 -27.81
CA TYR A 48 -2.11 0.26 -29.08
C TYR A 48 -2.98 -0.92 -29.53
N GLN A 49 -3.23 -1.91 -28.66
CA GLN A 49 -4.10 -3.05 -28.95
C GLN A 49 -5.12 -3.30 -27.84
N THR A 50 -4.70 -3.21 -26.58
CA THR A 50 -5.56 -3.46 -25.41
C THR A 50 -6.52 -2.29 -25.19
N THR A 51 -7.81 -2.60 -25.06
CA THR A 51 -8.86 -1.59 -24.80
C THR A 51 -9.28 -1.52 -23.32
N THR A 52 -10.10 -0.53 -22.98
CA THR A 52 -10.78 -0.41 -21.67
C THR A 52 -11.57 -1.66 -21.31
N GLU A 53 -12.24 -2.29 -22.28
CA GLU A 53 -13.02 -3.52 -22.09
C GLU A 53 -12.09 -4.72 -21.79
N ASP A 54 -10.92 -4.78 -22.43
CA ASP A 54 -9.91 -5.78 -22.14
C ASP A 54 -9.37 -5.63 -20.72
N LEU A 55 -9.03 -4.40 -20.32
CA LEU A 55 -8.59 -4.09 -18.96
C LEU A 55 -9.65 -4.51 -17.94
N LYS A 56 -10.92 -4.21 -18.21
CA LYS A 56 -12.03 -4.66 -17.36
C LYS A 56 -12.11 -6.19 -17.22
N ARG A 57 -11.92 -6.93 -18.33
CA ARG A 57 -11.86 -8.40 -18.28
C ARG A 57 -10.67 -8.93 -17.48
N MET A 58 -9.59 -8.15 -17.38
CA MET A 58 -8.40 -8.47 -16.57
C MET A 58 -8.55 -8.05 -15.10
N GLY A 59 -9.66 -7.43 -14.70
CA GLY A 59 -9.84 -6.88 -13.34
C GLY A 59 -9.08 -5.57 -13.11
N LEU A 60 -8.80 -4.83 -14.18
CA LEU A 60 -8.17 -3.51 -14.20
C LEU A 60 -9.19 -2.45 -14.63
N ASP A 61 -10.29 -2.36 -13.91
CA ASP A 61 -11.34 -1.35 -14.17
C ASP A 61 -11.56 -0.48 -12.93
N PRO A 62 -11.39 0.86 -13.03
CA PRO A 62 -11.53 1.76 -11.89
C PRO A 62 -12.95 1.78 -11.30
N PHE A 63 -13.97 1.36 -12.06
CA PHE A 63 -15.36 1.39 -11.61
C PHE A 63 -15.81 0.10 -10.93
N SER A 64 -15.06 -1.00 -11.09
CA SER A 64 -15.35 -2.29 -10.46
C SER A 64 -14.26 -2.77 -9.51
N THR A 65 -13.07 -2.18 -9.56
CA THR A 65 -11.93 -2.52 -8.71
C THR A 65 -11.70 -1.43 -7.65
N PRO A 66 -11.65 -1.77 -6.36
CA PRO A 66 -11.40 -0.78 -5.31
C PRO A 66 -9.99 -0.17 -5.38
N ASN A 67 -9.85 1.06 -4.88
CA ASN A 67 -8.56 1.75 -4.69
C ASN A 67 -7.75 1.96 -5.99
N VAL A 68 -8.46 2.28 -7.07
CA VAL A 68 -7.87 2.68 -8.35
C VAL A 68 -7.95 4.19 -8.47
N ARG A 69 -6.85 4.81 -8.87
CA ARG A 69 -6.80 6.25 -9.09
C ARG A 69 -6.90 6.53 -10.59
N ILE A 70 -7.89 7.34 -10.98
CA ILE A 70 -7.95 7.92 -12.33
C ILE A 70 -7.15 9.21 -12.31
N ILE A 71 -6.18 9.31 -13.22
CA ILE A 71 -5.27 10.46 -13.35
C ILE A 71 -5.63 11.16 -14.67
N ASN A 72 -5.91 12.45 -14.63
CA ASN A 72 -6.23 13.22 -15.83
C ASN A 72 -4.95 13.66 -16.57
N TYR A 73 -5.08 14.13 -17.80
CA TYR A 73 -3.94 14.54 -18.62
C TYR A 73 -3.09 15.66 -18.02
N LEU A 74 -3.66 16.57 -17.21
CA LEU A 74 -2.90 17.65 -16.56
C LEU A 74 -2.00 17.09 -15.47
N ASP A 75 -2.52 16.18 -14.65
CA ASP A 75 -1.74 15.50 -13.61
C ASP A 75 -0.61 14.69 -14.25
N ILE A 76 -0.89 13.98 -15.35
CA ILE A 76 0.15 13.27 -16.13
C ILE A 76 1.22 14.26 -16.63
N ALA A 77 0.81 15.38 -17.19
CA ALA A 77 1.73 16.38 -17.74
C ALA A 77 2.60 17.05 -16.66
N MET A 78 2.06 17.25 -15.45
CA MET A 78 2.79 17.82 -14.31
C MET A 78 3.84 16.86 -13.74
N ASP A 79 3.59 15.55 -13.82
CA ASP A 79 4.52 14.52 -13.33
C ASP A 79 5.67 14.21 -14.32
N ILE A 80 5.58 14.70 -15.56
CA ILE A 80 6.61 14.48 -16.58
C ILE A 80 7.82 15.40 -16.28
N PRO A 81 9.04 14.85 -16.20
CA PRO A 81 10.23 15.67 -16.01
C PRO A 81 10.40 16.66 -17.17
N ALA A 82 11.08 17.78 -16.92
CA ALA A 82 11.37 18.81 -17.92
C ALA A 82 12.40 18.33 -18.97
N VAL A 83 12.03 17.33 -19.75
CA VAL A 83 12.78 16.76 -20.88
C VAL A 83 12.14 17.18 -22.20
N LYS A 84 12.86 17.01 -23.29
CA LYS A 84 12.31 17.27 -24.62
C LYS A 84 11.20 16.27 -24.93
N LYS A 85 10.17 16.70 -25.64
CA LYS A 85 9.02 15.84 -25.97
C LYS A 85 9.46 14.60 -26.77
N GLU A 86 10.48 14.75 -27.61
CA GLU A 86 11.03 13.69 -28.46
C GLU A 86 11.73 12.59 -27.66
N GLU A 87 12.16 12.87 -26.42
CA GLU A 87 12.79 11.92 -25.51
C GLU A 87 11.75 11.10 -24.73
N LEU A 88 10.48 11.51 -24.75
CA LEU A 88 9.38 10.77 -24.11
C LEU A 88 8.99 9.56 -24.95
N ALA A 89 8.54 8.49 -24.28
CA ALA A 89 7.95 7.35 -24.97
C ALA A 89 6.75 7.79 -25.83
N GLN A 90 6.58 7.17 -27.00
CA GLN A 90 5.56 7.54 -27.99
C GLN A 90 4.16 7.67 -27.38
N GLY A 91 3.74 6.71 -26.54
CA GLY A 91 2.41 6.75 -25.90
C GLY A 91 2.20 7.92 -24.95
N ILE A 92 3.27 8.40 -24.31
CA ILE A 92 3.21 9.63 -23.48
C ILE A 92 3.04 10.85 -24.39
N GLN A 93 3.77 10.91 -25.51
CA GLN A 93 3.63 11.99 -26.48
C GLN A 93 2.22 12.06 -27.07
N ASP A 94 1.64 10.89 -27.36
CA ASP A 94 0.28 10.75 -27.90
C ASP A 94 -0.76 11.19 -26.86
N CYS A 95 -0.59 10.81 -25.59
CA CYS A 95 -1.41 11.28 -24.49
C CYS A 95 -1.42 12.81 -24.38
N ILE A 96 -0.26 13.46 -24.37
CA ILE A 96 -0.16 14.92 -24.30
C ILE A 96 -0.84 15.56 -25.51
N ARG A 97 -0.70 14.97 -26.71
CA ARG A 97 -1.35 15.49 -27.93
C ARG A 97 -2.88 15.36 -27.86
N ALA A 98 -3.39 14.33 -27.21
CA ALA A 98 -4.82 14.04 -27.10
C ALA A 98 -5.56 14.91 -26.07
N ASN A 99 -4.86 15.67 -25.22
CA ASN A 99 -5.43 16.57 -24.20
C ASN A 99 -6.49 15.84 -23.33
N SER A 100 -7.74 16.33 -23.32
CA SER A 100 -8.83 15.79 -22.50
C SER A 100 -9.22 14.35 -22.80
N SER A 101 -8.86 13.82 -23.98
CA SER A 101 -9.05 12.39 -24.31
C SER A 101 -8.03 11.49 -23.62
N CYS A 102 -6.94 12.04 -23.06
CA CYS A 102 -5.97 11.26 -22.31
C CYS A 102 -6.31 11.18 -20.82
N HIS A 103 -6.20 9.98 -20.28
CA HIS A 103 -6.23 9.72 -18.85
C HIS A 103 -5.41 8.46 -18.53
N ALA A 104 -5.07 8.26 -17.26
CA ALA A 104 -4.40 7.06 -16.81
C ALA A 104 -5.15 6.41 -15.66
N TYR A 105 -4.99 5.09 -15.54
CA TYR A 105 -5.42 4.34 -14.38
C TYR A 105 -4.18 3.87 -13.62
N GLU A 106 -4.13 4.20 -12.33
CA GLU A 106 -3.12 3.73 -11.40
C GLU A 106 -3.73 2.73 -10.42
N PHE A 107 -3.19 1.51 -10.43
CA PHE A 107 -3.58 0.43 -9.54
C PHE A 107 -2.43 0.10 -8.60
N GLU A 108 -2.72 -0.03 -7.31
CA GLU A 108 -1.74 -0.43 -6.30
C GLU A 108 -2.21 -1.67 -5.51
N PRO A 109 -2.35 -2.84 -6.16
CA PRO A 109 -2.63 -4.07 -5.45
C PRO A 109 -1.50 -4.41 -4.48
N LYS A 110 -1.87 -4.73 -3.24
CA LYS A 110 -0.92 -5.08 -2.19
C LYS A 110 -1.52 -6.06 -1.19
N GLN A 111 -0.66 -6.93 -0.71
CA GLN A 111 -0.95 -7.80 0.42
C GLN A 111 0.17 -7.65 1.44
N ILE A 112 -0.14 -6.97 2.54
CA ILE A 112 0.80 -6.61 3.59
C ILE A 112 0.30 -7.14 4.94
N ARG A 113 1.21 -7.73 5.71
CA ARG A 113 0.97 -8.24 7.05
C ARG A 113 1.92 -7.55 8.02
N ASN A 114 1.33 -6.86 8.98
CA ASN A 114 2.02 -6.19 10.08
C ASN A 114 1.84 -7.02 11.35
N LYS A 115 2.91 -7.61 11.84
CA LYS A 115 2.92 -8.39 13.08
C LYS A 115 3.68 -7.63 14.15
N ARG A 116 2.99 -7.24 15.22
CA ARG A 116 3.64 -6.71 16.41
C ARG A 116 4.25 -7.83 17.22
N HIS A 117 5.40 -7.56 17.84
CA HIS A 117 6.08 -8.51 18.70
C HIS A 117 6.87 -7.76 19.79
N GLY A 118 7.35 -8.48 20.81
CA GLY A 118 8.08 -7.92 21.93
C GLY A 118 7.28 -7.90 23.23
N ASN A 119 7.53 -6.91 24.08
CA ASN A 119 6.91 -6.82 25.40
C ASN A 119 5.52 -6.16 25.32
N PHE A 120 4.49 -6.88 25.79
CA PHE A 120 3.10 -6.41 25.80
C PHE A 120 2.92 -5.08 26.54
N TRP A 121 3.51 -4.92 27.73
CA TRP A 121 3.32 -3.72 28.54
C TRP A 121 3.99 -2.49 27.90
N LEU A 122 5.16 -2.67 27.28
CA LEU A 122 5.81 -1.57 26.57
C LEU A 122 4.99 -1.12 25.34
N ASP A 123 4.34 -2.03 24.60
CA ASP A 123 3.46 -1.67 23.47
C ASP A 123 2.15 -1.05 23.97
N PHE A 124 1.53 -1.65 25.00
CA PHE A 124 0.25 -1.19 25.56
C PHE A 124 0.33 0.22 26.14
N PHE A 125 1.39 0.52 26.90
CA PHE A 125 1.66 1.86 27.41
C PHE A 125 2.44 2.75 26.41
N ASN A 126 2.56 2.31 25.16
CA ASN A 126 3.17 3.05 24.06
C ASN A 126 4.65 3.43 24.26
N PHE A 127 5.37 2.85 25.22
CA PHE A 127 6.79 3.13 25.44
C PHE A 127 7.68 2.60 24.31
N LYS A 128 7.37 1.40 23.81
CA LYS A 128 8.14 0.75 22.74
C LYS A 128 7.26 -0.21 21.95
N ARG A 129 7.37 -0.17 20.62
CA ARG A 129 6.66 -1.08 19.72
C ARG A 129 7.60 -1.59 18.63
N ASN A 130 7.64 -2.91 18.46
CA ASN A 130 8.34 -3.55 17.35
C ASN A 130 7.32 -4.12 16.37
N ILE A 131 7.44 -3.76 15.10
CA ILE A 131 6.54 -4.17 14.02
C ILE A 131 7.39 -4.85 12.96
N ARG A 132 7.04 -6.08 12.60
CA ARG A 132 7.54 -6.71 11.37
C ARG A 132 6.48 -6.59 10.29
N GLU A 133 6.83 -5.93 9.21
CA GLU A 133 6.01 -5.80 8.01
C GLU A 133 6.49 -6.82 6.97
N SER A 134 5.57 -7.59 6.42
CA SER A 134 5.87 -8.61 5.42
C SER A 134 4.81 -8.67 4.32
N GLY A 135 5.20 -8.98 3.08
CA GLY A 135 4.25 -9.12 1.98
C GLY A 135 4.77 -8.68 0.63
N TRP A 136 3.89 -8.13 -0.20
CA TRP A 136 4.22 -7.61 -1.52
C TRP A 136 3.35 -6.41 -1.89
N ARG A 137 3.87 -5.55 -2.77
CA ARG A 137 3.17 -4.41 -3.36
C ARG A 137 3.45 -4.40 -4.85
N PHE A 138 2.43 -4.22 -5.67
CA PHE A 138 2.59 -4.05 -7.10
C PHE A 138 1.87 -2.77 -7.52
N LYS A 139 2.49 -2.00 -8.40
CA LYS A 139 1.99 -0.72 -8.89
C LYS A 139 1.91 -0.80 -10.40
N ILE A 140 0.74 -0.51 -10.96
CA ILE A 140 0.48 -0.50 -12.40
C ILE A 140 0.01 0.90 -12.76
N LEU A 141 0.58 1.44 -13.83
CA LEU A 141 0.11 2.64 -14.49
C LEU A 141 -0.18 2.29 -15.95
N VAL A 142 -1.41 2.51 -16.39
CA VAL A 142 -1.78 2.42 -17.81
C VAL A 142 -2.31 3.76 -18.25
N ILE A 143 -1.77 4.28 -19.35
CA ILE A 143 -2.23 5.53 -19.97
C ILE A 143 -3.07 5.16 -21.17
N LEU A 144 -4.24 5.78 -21.28
CA LEU A 144 -5.21 5.58 -22.32
C LEU A 144 -5.41 6.88 -23.10
N VAL A 145 -5.62 6.74 -24.40
CA VAL A 145 -6.22 7.77 -25.24
C VAL A 145 -7.55 7.22 -25.73
N ASP A 146 -8.62 7.95 -25.42
CA ASP A 146 -9.99 7.48 -25.56
C ASP A 146 -10.16 6.13 -24.83
N ASN A 147 -10.30 5.02 -25.56
CA ASN A 147 -10.51 3.68 -25.00
C ASN A 147 -9.33 2.73 -25.21
N THR A 148 -8.18 3.21 -25.70
CA THR A 148 -7.04 2.35 -26.06
C THR A 148 -5.83 2.67 -25.20
N VAL A 149 -5.18 1.64 -24.66
CA VAL A 149 -3.93 1.80 -23.90
C VAL A 149 -2.82 2.25 -24.86
N VAL A 150 -2.20 3.40 -24.61
CA VAL A 150 -1.08 3.92 -25.41
C VAL A 150 0.27 3.73 -24.72
N TYR A 151 0.27 3.64 -23.39
CA TYR A 151 1.48 3.43 -22.61
C TYR A 151 1.17 2.62 -21.35
N LYS A 152 2.14 1.81 -20.89
CA LYS A 152 2.03 1.06 -19.64
C LYS A 152 3.36 1.08 -18.89
N LEU A 153 3.28 1.11 -17.57
CA LEU A 153 4.41 1.06 -16.66
C LEU A 153 4.02 0.25 -15.44
N TRP A 154 4.98 -0.46 -14.86
CA TRP A 154 4.79 -1.16 -13.59
C TRP A 154 5.96 -0.91 -12.65
N GLY A 155 5.72 -1.12 -11.36
CA GLY A 155 6.73 -1.09 -10.31
C GLY A 155 6.22 -1.79 -9.04
N GLY A 156 6.96 -1.63 -7.95
CA GLY A 156 6.57 -2.15 -6.63
C GLY A 156 7.65 -2.99 -5.97
N ASN A 157 7.26 -3.74 -4.94
CA ASN A 157 8.12 -4.56 -4.11
C ASN A 157 7.63 -6.02 -4.12
N PRO A 158 8.34 -6.95 -4.80
CA PRO A 158 7.94 -8.36 -4.84
C PRO A 158 8.05 -9.05 -3.49
N LEU A 159 9.00 -8.62 -2.66
CA LEU A 159 9.22 -9.11 -1.32
C LEU A 159 9.41 -7.91 -0.39
N VAL A 160 8.47 -7.72 0.53
CA VAL A 160 8.58 -6.80 1.65
C VAL A 160 8.88 -7.64 2.89
N ASP A 161 9.96 -7.30 3.59
CA ASP A 161 10.31 -7.80 4.92
C ASP A 161 11.08 -6.70 5.64
N GLU A 162 10.37 -5.90 6.43
CA GLU A 162 10.90 -4.71 7.09
C GLU A 162 10.65 -4.81 8.59
N GLU A 163 11.64 -4.40 9.38
CA GLU A 163 11.54 -4.31 10.84
C GLU A 163 11.52 -2.84 11.25
N ARG A 164 10.47 -2.45 11.96
CA ARG A 164 10.28 -1.08 12.46
C ARG A 164 10.22 -1.11 13.98
N GLU A 165 11.06 -0.28 14.59
CA GLU A 165 11.05 -0.02 16.03
C GLU A 165 10.59 1.43 16.27
N GLU A 166 9.57 1.59 17.10
CA GLU A 166 9.08 2.89 17.56
C GLU A 166 9.34 3.00 19.06
N VAL A 167 10.08 4.03 19.48
CA VAL A 167 10.40 4.30 20.90
C VAL A 167 9.79 5.64 21.29
N ASN A 168 8.86 5.64 22.24
CA ASN A 168 8.27 6.85 22.79
C ASN A 168 8.64 6.94 24.27
N PRO A 169 9.68 7.69 24.64
CA PRO A 169 10.17 7.72 26.02
C PRO A 169 9.11 8.22 27.03
N LEU A 170 8.21 9.11 26.59
CA LEU A 170 7.11 9.62 27.41
C LEU A 170 5.85 8.72 27.39
N GLY A 171 5.89 7.61 26.65
CA GLY A 171 4.83 6.60 26.58
C GLY A 171 3.46 7.21 26.25
N PRO A 172 2.45 7.13 27.14
CA PRO A 172 1.12 7.68 26.89
C PRO A 172 1.10 9.21 26.75
N LEU A 173 2.07 9.92 27.35
CA LEU A 173 2.10 11.37 27.36
C LEU A 173 2.67 11.97 26.07
N GLN A 174 3.38 11.18 25.24
CA GLN A 174 4.04 11.65 24.02
C GLN A 174 3.06 12.26 23.00
N ASN A 175 1.84 11.72 22.91
CA ASN A 175 0.83 12.15 21.93
C ASN A 175 -0.15 13.21 22.46
N SER A 176 0.04 13.69 23.70
CA SER A 176 -0.88 14.65 24.34
C SER A 176 -0.84 16.05 23.72
N GLY A 177 0.22 16.39 22.97
CA GLY A 177 0.38 17.68 22.29
C GLY A 177 -0.31 17.76 20.92
N ASP A 178 -0.40 16.65 20.18
CA ASP A 178 -0.96 16.63 18.81
C ASP A 178 -2.49 16.80 18.79
N GLY A 179 -3.18 16.31 19.82
CA GLY A 179 -4.63 16.47 19.96
C GLY A 179 -5.07 17.90 20.28
N PHE A 180 -4.19 18.71 20.85
CA PHE A 180 -4.48 20.11 21.19
C PHE A 180 -4.31 21.04 19.98
N ILE A 181 -3.33 20.76 19.11
CA ILE A 181 -3.03 21.56 17.91
C ILE A 181 -4.05 21.33 16.80
N LYS A 182 -4.54 20.10 16.60
CA LYS A 182 -5.56 19.78 15.57
C LYS A 182 -6.97 20.35 15.86
N ARG A 183 -7.19 20.94 17.03
CA ARG A 183 -8.49 21.52 17.43
C ARG A 183 -8.51 23.05 17.37
N LEU A 184 -7.37 23.66 17.09
CA LEU A 184 -7.15 25.11 17.00
C LEU A 184 -6.91 25.61 15.57
N LEU A 185 -6.96 24.70 14.58
CA LEU A 185 -7.00 24.96 13.14
C LEU A 185 -8.30 24.36 12.59
#